data_AF-A0A958H8A3-F1
#
_entry.id   AF-A0A958H8A3-F1
#
_cell.length_a   1.000
_cell.length_b   1.000
_cell.length_c   1.000
_cell.angle_alpha   90.00
_cell.angle_beta   90.00
_cell.angle_gamma   90.00
#
_symmetry.space_group_name_H-M   'P 1'
#
loop_
_entity.id
_entity.type
_entity.pdbx_description
1 polymer ?
#
loop_
_entity_poly.entity_id
_entity_poly.type
_entity_poly.pdbx_seq_one_letter_code
_entity_poly.pdbx_strand_id
1 'polypeptide(L)'
;FRMFRDLPDRLAADLAQSNLVVVKGDVNYRRLLDDSHWPHDTRMEDVTRYFPAPFVALRTLKGEIMVGLAPGEADQLAADDPEWLINGKRGVIQLVG
;
A
#
# COMPACT_ATOMS: atom_id res chain seq x y z
N PHE A 1 0.72 17.18 -4.20
CA PHE A 1 0.11 15.85 -4.43
C PHE A 1 -0.77 15.55 -3.22
N ARG A 2 -2.01 15.07 -3.39
CA ARG A 2 -2.89 14.74 -2.24
C ARG A 2 -2.77 13.26 -1.88
N MET A 3 -2.68 12.95 -0.59
CA MET A 3 -2.67 11.58 -0.09
C MET A 3 -4.09 11.11 0.23
N PHE A 4 -4.28 9.81 0.46
CA PHE A 4 -5.61 9.31 0.88
C PHE A 4 -5.99 9.77 2.30
N ARG A 5 -5.02 10.14 3.13
CA ARG A 5 -5.28 10.78 4.43
C ARG A 5 -5.99 12.14 4.28
N ASP A 6 -5.82 12.79 3.12
CA ASP A 6 -6.39 14.11 2.80
C ASP A 6 -7.72 14.01 2.01
N LEU A 7 -8.39 12.85 2.05
CA LEU A 7 -9.68 12.67 1.38
C LEU A 7 -10.68 13.71 1.90
N PRO A 8 -11.36 14.46 1.01
CA PRO A 8 -12.44 15.35 1.42
C PRO A 8 -13.57 14.56 2.10
N ASP A 9 -14.17 15.13 3.15
CA ASP A 9 -15.20 14.47 3.97
C ASP A 9 -16.32 13.84 3.13
N ARG A 10 -16.79 14.54 2.10
CA ARG A 10 -17.82 14.03 1.19
C ARG A 10 -17.39 12.73 0.52
N LEU A 11 -16.16 12.67 -0.01
CA LEU A 11 -15.66 11.49 -0.70
C LEU A 11 -15.35 10.35 0.29
N ALA A 12 -14.85 10.69 1.48
CA ALA A 12 -14.65 9.70 2.54
C ALA A 12 -15.98 9.05 2.96
N ALA A 13 -17.05 9.85 3.10
CA ALA A 13 -18.39 9.37 3.41
C ALA A 13 -18.96 8.48 2.30
N ASP A 14 -18.77 8.86 1.03
CA ASP A 14 -19.20 8.04 -0.12
C ASP A 14 -18.45 6.69 -0.15
N LEU A 15 -17.14 6.69 0.07
CA LEU A 15 -16.33 5.47 0.12
C LEU A 15 -16.70 4.57 1.30
N ALA A 16 -17.03 5.14 2.46
CA ALA A 16 -17.43 4.39 3.66
C ALA A 16 -18.67 3.50 3.44
N GLN A 17 -19.49 3.78 2.42
CA GLN A 17 -20.64 2.94 2.07
C GLN A 17 -20.26 1.68 1.27
N SER A 18 -19.00 1.54 0.86
CA SER A 18 -18.53 0.43 0.04
C SER A 18 -18.24 -0.80 0.90
N ASN A 19 -18.65 -2.00 0.44
CA ASN A 19 -18.24 -3.25 1.09
C ASN A 19 -16.76 -3.57 0.87
N LEU A 20 -16.18 -3.09 -0.23
CA LEU A 20 -14.76 -3.23 -0.55
C LEU A 20 -14.35 -2.15 -1.56
N VAL A 21 -13.20 -1.52 -1.33
CA VAL A 21 -12.56 -0.59 -2.28
C VAL A 21 -11.34 -1.25 -2.93
N VAL A 22 -11.23 -1.19 -4.26
CA VAL A 22 -10.05 -1.72 -4.99
C VAL A 22 -9.09 -0.58 -5.31
N VAL A 23 -7.94 -0.56 -4.63
CA VAL A 23 -6.88 0.43 -4.82
C VAL A 23 -5.86 -0.11 -5.82
N LYS A 24 -5.85 0.46 -7.03
CA LYS A 24 -5.05 -0.06 -8.16
C LYS A 24 -3.78 0.73 -8.42
N GLY A 25 -2.67 0.02 -8.57
CA GLY A 25 -1.40 0.51 -9.10
C GLY A 25 -0.48 1.18 -8.08
N ASP A 26 0.75 1.40 -8.50
CA ASP A 26 1.85 1.91 -7.66
C ASP A 26 1.58 3.31 -7.09
N VAL A 27 1.07 4.23 -7.92
CA VAL A 27 0.77 5.61 -7.49
C VAL A 27 -0.26 5.64 -6.35
N ASN A 28 -1.31 4.83 -6.43
CA ASN A 28 -2.31 4.80 -5.38
C ASN A 28 -1.79 4.11 -4.12
N TYR A 29 -0.96 3.08 -4.27
CA TYR A 29 -0.29 2.45 -3.13
C TYR A 29 0.60 3.42 -2.38
N ARG A 30 1.40 4.23 -3.10
CA ARG A 30 2.22 5.30 -2.51
C ARG A 30 1.37 6.32 -1.78
N ARG A 31 0.28 6.78 -2.38
CA ARG A 31 -0.69 7.71 -1.73
C ARG A 31 -1.40 7.13 -0.51
N LEU A 32 -1.50 5.80 -0.44
CA LEU A 32 -2.12 5.07 0.66
C LEU A 32 -1.17 4.92 1.85
N LEU A 33 0.13 5.07 1.62
CA LEU A 33 1.17 4.97 2.65
C LEU A 33 1.86 6.30 2.91
N ASP A 34 1.21 7.40 2.51
CA ASP A 34 1.72 8.77 2.58
C ASP A 34 3.12 8.93 1.96
N ASP A 35 3.46 8.09 0.96
CA ASP A 35 4.77 8.01 0.28
C ASP A 35 5.97 8.02 1.25
N SER A 36 5.79 7.41 2.42
CA SER A 36 6.74 7.47 3.54
C SER A 36 7.64 6.24 3.62
N HIS A 37 8.83 6.41 4.21
CA HIS A 37 9.77 5.32 4.46
C HIS A 37 9.33 4.51 5.68
N TRP A 38 8.54 3.47 5.44
CA TRP A 38 8.13 2.51 6.47
C TRP A 38 9.10 1.32 6.52
N PRO A 39 9.39 0.76 7.70
CA PRO A 39 9.93 -0.60 7.79
C PRO A 39 9.07 -1.57 6.96
N HIS A 40 9.70 -2.45 6.20
CA HIS A 40 8.98 -3.34 5.28
C HIS A 40 8.00 -4.32 5.98
N ASP A 41 8.21 -4.58 7.26
CA ASP A 41 7.37 -5.41 8.13
C ASP A 41 6.27 -4.61 8.86
N THR A 42 6.19 -3.29 8.65
CA THR A 42 5.11 -2.45 9.17
C THR A 42 3.76 -3.02 8.74
N ARG A 43 2.78 -3.11 9.65
CA ARG A 43 1.44 -3.59 9.30
C ARG A 43 0.71 -2.56 8.45
N MET A 44 0.16 -2.99 7.31
CA MET A 44 -0.65 -2.15 6.43
C MET A 44 -1.82 -1.48 7.19
N GLU A 45 -2.49 -2.23 8.06
CA GLU A 45 -3.62 -1.79 8.88
C GLU A 45 -3.29 -0.59 9.78
N ASP A 46 -2.07 -0.53 10.32
CA ASP A 46 -1.66 0.53 11.23
C ASP A 46 -1.44 1.85 10.49
N VAL A 47 -0.84 1.76 9.29
CA VAL A 47 -0.57 2.93 8.44
C VAL A 47 -1.86 3.48 7.82
N THR A 48 -2.81 2.60 7.50
CA THR A 48 -4.00 2.91 6.71
C THR A 48 -5.30 3.02 7.50
N ARG A 49 -5.23 3.06 8.85
CA ARG A 49 -6.40 3.17 9.74
C ARG A 49 -7.36 4.32 9.40
N TYR A 50 -6.88 5.36 8.73
CA TYR A 50 -7.70 6.49 8.31
C TYR A 50 -8.61 6.18 7.10
N PHE A 51 -8.37 5.08 6.37
CA PHE A 51 -9.10 4.76 5.16
C PHE A 51 -10.54 4.31 5.52
N PRO A 52 -11.58 4.84 4.86
CA PRO A 52 -12.94 4.79 5.40
C PRO A 52 -13.70 3.47 5.21
N ALA A 53 -13.11 2.49 4.53
CA ALA A 53 -13.76 1.21 4.20
C ALA A 53 -12.72 0.09 4.06
N PRO A 54 -13.13 -1.19 4.15
CA PRO A 54 -12.27 -2.30 3.74
C PRO A 54 -11.75 -2.10 2.32
N PHE A 55 -10.47 -2.41 2.08
CA PHE A 55 -9.86 -2.24 0.77
C PHE A 55 -8.91 -3.37 0.41
N VAL A 56 -8.74 -3.58 -0.89
CA VAL A 56 -7.67 -4.41 -1.44
C VAL A 56 -6.75 -3.56 -2.30
N ALA A 57 -5.47 -3.57 -1.98
CA ALA A 57 -4.42 -2.93 -2.77
C ALA A 57 -3.84 -3.92 -3.78
N LEU A 58 -3.95 -3.60 -5.07
CA LEU A 58 -3.42 -4.37 -6.18
C LEU A 58 -2.28 -3.59 -6.84
N ARG A 59 -1.04 -4.03 -6.65
CA ARG A 59 0.14 -3.29 -7.09
C ARG A 59 1.16 -4.18 -7.78
N THR A 60 1.79 -3.66 -8.83
CA THR A 60 3.09 -4.11 -9.34
C THR A 60 4.18 -3.22 -8.73
N LEU A 61 5.27 -3.81 -8.25
CA LEU A 61 6.35 -3.11 -7.56
C LEU A 61 7.17 -2.26 -8.54
N LYS A 62 6.95 -0.95 -8.51
CA LYS A 62 7.62 0.05 -9.38
C LYS A 62 8.11 1.26 -8.58
N GLY A 63 8.33 1.10 -7.28
CA GLY A 63 8.66 2.17 -6.36
C GLY A 63 9.19 1.63 -5.03
N GLU A 64 10.03 2.41 -4.37
CA GLU A 64 10.85 2.01 -3.21
C GLU A 64 10.08 1.91 -1.88
N ILE A 65 8.76 1.75 -1.93
CA ILE A 65 7.90 1.60 -0.75
C ILE A 65 7.33 0.20 -0.70
N MET A 66 7.29 -0.43 0.47
CA MET A 66 6.59 -1.70 0.71
C MET A 66 6.32 -1.84 2.21
N VAL A 67 5.18 -2.41 2.58
CA VAL A 67 4.83 -2.73 3.98
C VAL A 67 4.12 -4.08 4.03
N GLY A 68 4.06 -4.70 5.21
CA GLY A 68 3.34 -5.96 5.43
C GLY A 68 4.07 -7.20 4.94
N LEU A 69 5.39 -7.13 4.74
CA LEU A 69 6.22 -8.33 4.54
C LEU A 69 6.47 -9.05 5.87
N ALA A 70 6.80 -10.33 5.80
CA ALA A 70 7.27 -11.05 6.98
C ALA A 70 8.66 -10.52 7.40
N PRO A 71 9.01 -10.56 8.70
CA PRO A 71 10.36 -10.22 9.16
C PRO A 71 11.44 -11.00 8.39
N GLY A 72 12.41 -10.28 7.82
CA GLY A 72 13.52 -10.85 7.04
C GLY A 72 13.18 -11.23 5.58
N GLU A 73 11.93 -11.09 5.13
CA GLU A 73 11.56 -11.35 3.73
C GLU A 73 12.16 -10.32 2.77
N ALA A 74 12.19 -9.05 3.17
CA ALA A 74 12.81 -7.98 2.38
C ALA A 74 14.30 -8.22 2.15
N ASP A 75 15.02 -8.71 3.17
CA ASP A 75 16.46 -8.98 3.07
C ASP A 75 16.74 -10.14 2.11
N GLN A 76 15.91 -11.19 2.15
CA GLN A 76 15.97 -12.31 1.20
C GLN A 76 15.73 -11.83 -0.23
N LEU A 77 14.68 -11.04 -0.45
CA LEU A 77 14.37 -10.48 -1.76
C LEU A 77 15.49 -9.57 -2.29
N ALA A 78 16.11 -8.77 -1.42
CA ALA A 78 17.22 -7.90 -1.77
C ALA A 78 18.51 -8.67 -2.10
N ALA A 79 18.76 -9.80 -1.42
CA ALA A 79 19.88 -10.69 -1.73
C ALA A 79 19.72 -11.37 -3.09
N ASP A 80 18.48 -11.75 -3.45
CA ASP A 80 18.18 -12.41 -4.73
C ASP A 80 18.14 -11.42 -5.92
N ASP A 81 17.59 -10.22 -5.71
CA ASP A 81 17.37 -9.21 -6.74
C ASP A 81 17.44 -7.79 -6.15
N PRO A 82 18.58 -7.09 -6.26
CA PRO A 82 18.75 -5.75 -5.68
C PRO A 82 17.73 -4.70 -6.17
N GLU A 83 17.09 -4.92 -7.33
CA GLU A 83 16.10 -4.00 -7.92
C GLU A 83 14.65 -4.46 -7.69
N TRP A 84 14.41 -5.41 -6.77
CA TRP A 84 13.12 -6.09 -6.59
C TRP A 84 11.91 -5.16 -6.37
N LEU A 85 12.14 -3.96 -5.81
CA LEU A 85 11.11 -2.94 -5.55
C LEU A 85 10.71 -2.12 -6.78
N ILE A 86 11.60 -2.01 -7.77
CA ILE A 86 11.49 -1.01 -8.85
C ILE A 86 11.44 -1.61 -10.26
N ASN A 87 11.82 -2.88 -10.42
CA ASN A 87 11.93 -3.50 -11.73
C ASN A 87 10.60 -4.02 -12.33
N GLY A 88 9.48 -3.92 -11.61
CA GLY A 88 8.16 -4.29 -12.11
C GLY A 88 7.89 -5.79 -12.25
N LYS A 89 8.79 -6.66 -11.80
CA LYS A 89 8.64 -8.13 -11.95
C LYS A 89 7.72 -8.76 -10.92
N ARG A 90 7.52 -8.10 -9.78
CA ARG A 90 6.71 -8.61 -8.66
C ARG A 90 5.44 -7.79 -8.48
N GLY A 91 4.42 -8.41 -7.90
CA GLY A 91 3.19 -7.74 -7.52
C GLY A 91 2.68 -8.25 -6.19
N VAL A 92 1.86 -7.43 -5.54
CA VAL A 92 1.25 -7.70 -4.24
C VAL A 92 -0.25 -7.48 -4.30
N ILE A 93 -0.96 -8.28 -3.53
CA ILE A 93 -2.38 -8.15 -3.24
C ILE A 93 -2.50 -8.11 -1.72
N GLN A 94 -2.91 -6.97 -1.17
CA GLN A 94 -3.03 -6.78 0.28
C GLN A 94 -4.45 -6.37 0.63
N LEU A 95 -5.14 -7.19 1.42
CA LEU A 95 -6.47 -6.91 1.95
C LEU A 95 -6.33 -6.28 3.35
N VAL A 96 -7.05 -5.20 3.59
CA VAL A 96 -7.25 -4.57 4.90
C VAL A 96 -8.76 -4.44 5.10
N GLY A 97 -9.27 -4.88 6.26
CA GLY A 97 -10.70 -4.90 6.56
C GLY A 97 -10.99 -4.62 8.02
#